data_AF-A0A4R5WQL2-F1
#
_entry.id   AF-A0A4R5WQL2-F1
#
_cell.length_a   1.000
_cell.length_b   1.000
_cell.length_c   1.000
_cell.angle_alpha   90.00
_cell.angle_beta   90.00
_cell.angle_gamma   90.00
#
_symmetry.space_group_name_H-M   'P 1'
#
loop_
_entity.id
_entity.type
_entity.pdbx_description
1 polymer ?
#
loop_
_entity_poly.entity_id
_entity_poly.type
_entity_poly.pdbx_seq_one_letter_code
_entity_poly.pdbx_strand_id
1 'polypeptide(L)'
;MQASPEFQELRTRLRRFVFPMTAFFLVWYGLYVALGAFAHDFMAIRVFGNINVGLLIGLGQFLTTFVITGLYVRFANRELDPRAAAIRDELEGA
;
A
#
# COMPACT_ATOMS: atom_id res chain seq x y z
N MET A 1 -27.94 -4.94 -13.29
CA MET A 1 -27.31 -5.26 -11.98
C MET A 1 -25.84 -4.81 -11.85
N GLN A 2 -25.28 -3.98 -12.74
CA GLN A 2 -23.90 -3.43 -12.62
C GLN A 2 -23.86 -1.88 -12.50
N ALA A 3 -25.03 -1.25 -12.33
CA ALA A 3 -25.22 0.19 -12.40
C ALA A 3 -25.97 0.74 -11.18
N SER A 4 -25.87 0.11 -10.01
CA SER A 4 -26.37 0.77 -8.80
C SER A 4 -25.38 1.87 -8.38
N PRO A 5 -25.87 3.06 -7.98
CA PRO A 5 -25.04 4.20 -7.57
C PRO A 5 -23.97 3.85 -6.52
N GLU A 6 -24.26 2.89 -5.64
CA GLU A 6 -23.35 2.38 -4.61
C GLU A 6 -22.07 1.75 -5.18
N PHE A 7 -22.13 1.04 -6.32
CA PHE A 7 -20.93 0.44 -6.93
C PHE A 7 -20.01 1.50 -7.56
N GLN A 8 -20.57 2.60 -8.07
CA GLN A 8 -19.79 3.72 -8.61
C GLN A 8 -19.07 4.50 -7.49
N GLU A 9 -19.74 4.68 -6.35
CA GLU A 9 -19.15 5.35 -5.19
C GLU A 9 -18.00 4.53 -4.59
N LEU A 10 -18.20 3.21 -4.45
CA LEU A 10 -17.18 2.27 -4.00
C LEU A 10 -15.95 2.26 -4.92
N ARG A 11 -16.19 2.23 -6.24
CA ARG A 11 -15.12 2.27 -7.25
C ARG A 11 -14.34 3.58 -7.21
N THR A 12 -15.02 4.70 -6.97
CA THR A 12 -14.38 6.02 -6.89
C THR A 12 -13.52 6.14 -5.63
N ARG A 13 -14.00 5.64 -4.48
CA ARG A 13 -13.23 5.57 -3.23
C ARG A 13 -12.00 4.68 -3.37
N LEU A 14 -12.15 3.50 -3.96
CA LEU A 14 -11.03 2.60 -4.24
C LEU A 14 -9.98 3.26 -5.14
N ARG A 15 -10.40 3.89 -6.25
CA ARG A 15 -9.47 4.59 -7.14
C ARG A 15 -8.74 5.73 -6.43
N ARG A 16 -9.44 6.49 -5.58
CA ARG A 16 -8.84 7.58 -4.81
C ARG A 16 -7.81 7.09 -3.78
N PHE A 17 -7.88 5.83 -3.37
CA PHE A 17 -6.87 5.19 -2.53
C PHE A 17 -5.71 4.58 -3.36
N VAL A 18 -6.04 3.78 -4.37
CA VAL A 18 -5.05 3.01 -5.15
C VAL A 18 -4.17 3.91 -6.02
N PHE A 19 -4.73 4.91 -6.71
CA PHE A 19 -3.94 5.74 -7.63
C PHE A 19 -2.81 6.51 -6.93
N PRO A 20 -3.04 7.23 -5.80
CA PRO A 20 -1.95 7.86 -5.05
C PRO A 20 -0.93 6.86 -4.51
N MET A 21 -1.37 5.68 -4.05
CA MET A 21 -0.46 4.65 -3.54
C MET A 21 0.43 4.06 -4.63
N THR A 22 -0.11 3.79 -5.81
CA THR A 22 0.67 3.36 -6.97
C THR A 22 1.66 4.44 -7.39
N ALA A 23 1.22 5.71 -7.47
CA ALA A 23 2.12 6.81 -7.82
C ALA A 23 3.27 6.95 -6.81
N PHE A 24 2.96 6.89 -5.51
CA PHE A 24 3.95 6.89 -4.45
C PHE A 24 4.93 5.73 -4.59
N PHE A 25 4.43 4.51 -4.79
CA PHE A 25 5.28 3.32 -4.95
C PHE A 25 6.21 3.44 -6.16
N LEU A 26 5.70 3.92 -7.30
CA LEU A 26 6.52 4.11 -8.51
C LEU A 26 7.62 5.16 -8.31
N VAL A 27 7.30 6.29 -7.67
CA VAL A 27 8.28 7.32 -7.33
C VAL A 27 9.32 6.78 -6.36
N TRP A 28 8.89 6.06 -5.31
CA TRP A 28 9.77 5.50 -4.29
C TRP A 28 10.71 4.43 -4.85
N TYR A 29 10.19 3.53 -5.69
CA TYR A 29 10.99 2.52 -6.39
C TYR A 29 11.96 3.18 -7.39
N GLY A 30 11.47 4.13 -8.18
CA GLY A 30 12.29 4.88 -9.14
C GLY A 30 13.42 5.64 -8.45
N LEU A 31 13.16 6.24 -7.29
CA LEU A 31 14.17 6.90 -6.47
C LEU A 31 15.26 5.92 -6.01
N TYR A 32 14.88 4.72 -5.55
CA TYR A 32 15.85 3.69 -5.18
C TYR A 32 16.74 3.28 -6.36
N VAL A 33 16.15 3.05 -7.54
CA VAL A 33 16.90 2.72 -8.76
C VAL A 33 17.83 3.87 -9.15
N ALA A 34 17.35 5.12 -9.12
CA ALA A 34 18.15 6.29 -9.46
C ALA A 34 19.32 6.49 -8.50
N LEU A 35 19.08 6.36 -7.19
CA LEU A 35 20.15 6.40 -6.19
C LEU A 35 21.16 5.27 -6.39
N GLY A 36 20.67 4.06 -6.69
CA GLY A 36 21.49 2.91 -6.99
C GLY A 36 22.36 3.06 -8.24
N ALA A 37 21.88 3.78 -9.26
CA ALA A 37 22.58 3.95 -10.54
C ALA A 37 23.51 5.17 -10.58
N PHE A 38 23.13 6.27 -9.91
CA PHE A 38 23.85 7.54 -10.00
C PHE A 38 24.54 7.97 -8.70
N ALA A 39 24.11 7.44 -7.55
CA ALA A 39 24.59 7.86 -6.23
C ALA A 39 25.18 6.67 -5.44
N HIS A 40 26.06 5.90 -6.09
CA HIS A 40 26.72 4.73 -5.49
C HIS A 40 27.42 5.07 -4.17
N ASP A 41 28.14 6.20 -4.11
CA ASP A 41 28.84 6.62 -2.90
C ASP A 41 27.88 6.89 -1.74
N PHE A 42 26.73 7.50 -2.02
CA PHE A 42 25.67 7.72 -1.04
C PHE A 42 25.08 6.40 -0.53
N MET A 43 24.79 5.46 -1.45
CA MET A 43 24.26 4.14 -1.10
C MET A 43 25.27 3.31 -0.29
N ALA A 44 26.58 3.57 -0.44
CA ALA A 44 27.65 2.90 0.28
C ALA A 44 27.94 3.48 1.67
N ILE A 45 27.38 4.65 2.03
CA ILE A 45 27.58 5.27 3.34
C ILE A 45 27.16 4.29 4.44
N ARG A 46 28.09 3.95 5.33
CA ARG A 46 27.82 3.06 6.47
C ARG A 46 27.15 3.84 7.58
N VAL A 47 26.04 3.31 8.08
CA VAL A 47 25.24 3.91 9.17
C VAL A 47 25.58 3.25 10.50
N PHE A 48 25.63 1.91 10.53
CA PHE A 48 25.99 1.18 11.74
C PHE A 48 26.69 -0.14 11.38
N GLY A 49 27.93 -0.32 11.82
CA GLY A 49 28.73 -1.49 11.47
C GLY A 49 28.81 -1.69 9.94
N ASN A 50 28.31 -2.83 9.47
CA ASN A 50 28.25 -3.17 8.04
C ASN A 50 26.93 -2.78 7.35
N ILE A 51 26.02 -2.11 8.05
CA ILE A 51 24.75 -1.63 7.48
C ILE A 51 25.02 -0.30 6.77
N ASN A 52 24.75 -0.24 5.47
CA ASN A 52 24.83 0.98 4.67
C ASN A 52 23.45 1.55 4.34
N VAL A 53 23.43 2.79 3.85
CA VAL A 53 22.21 3.51 3.46
C VAL A 53 21.45 2.73 2.39
N GLY A 54 22.14 2.13 1.41
CA GLY A 54 21.50 1.35 0.36
C GLY A 54 20.72 0.15 0.91
N LEU A 55 21.27 -0.57 1.88
CA LEU A 55 20.60 -1.67 2.58
C LEU A 55 19.36 -1.17 3.34
N LEU A 56 19.46 -0.02 4.02
CA LEU A 56 18.32 0.57 4.73
C LEU A 56 17.19 0.98 3.78
N ILE A 57 17.51 1.67 2.68
CA ILE A 57 16.51 2.07 1.70
C ILE A 57 15.90 0.83 1.03
N GLY A 58 16.73 -0.18 0.70
CA GLY A 58 16.28 -1.46 0.15
C GLY A 58 15.33 -2.20 1.09
N LEU A 59 15.65 -2.32 2.38
CA LEU A 59 14.74 -2.88 3.40
C LEU A 59 13.48 -2.03 3.56
N GLY A 60 13.61 -0.70 3.45
CA GLY A 60 12.50 0.23 3.42
C GLY A 60 11.53 -0.03 2.25
N GLN A 61 12.00 -0.51 1.10
CA GLN A 61 11.12 -0.94 -0.01
C GLN A 61 10.19 -2.07 0.44
N PHE A 62 10.75 -3.13 1.03
CA PHE A 62 9.96 -4.27 1.51
C PHE A 62 8.95 -3.86 2.58
N LEU A 63 9.40 -3.07 3.57
CA LEU A 63 8.53 -2.59 4.63
C LEU A 63 7.36 -1.77 4.05
N THR A 64 7.65 -0.89 3.10
CA THR A 64 6.63 -0.08 2.42
C THR A 64 5.62 -0.95 1.67
N THR A 65 6.07 -2.00 0.99
CA THR A 65 5.17 -2.97 0.33
C THR A 65 4.20 -3.59 1.33
N PHE A 66 4.69 -4.10 2.47
CA PHE A 66 3.83 -4.67 3.50
C PHE A 66 2.86 -3.64 4.08
N VAL A 67 3.30 -2.40 4.29
CA VAL A 67 2.44 -1.30 4.76
C VAL A 67 1.33 -1.00 3.75
N ILE A 68 1.65 -0.91 2.45
CA ILE A 68 0.65 -0.68 1.40
C ILE A 68 -0.36 -1.81 1.36
N THR A 69 0.08 -3.07 1.42
CA THR A 69 -0.82 -4.24 1.47
C THR A 69 -1.69 -4.21 2.73
N GLY A 70 -1.12 -3.92 3.89
CA GLY A 70 -1.87 -3.82 5.15
C GLY A 70 -2.89 -2.69 5.14
N LEU A 71 -2.54 -1.52 4.60
CA LEU A 71 -3.47 -0.40 4.41
C LEU A 71 -4.58 -0.77 3.44
N TYR A 72 -4.28 -1.50 2.36
CA TYR A 72 -5.29 -2.02 1.43
C TYR A 72 -6.24 -3.00 2.12
N VAL A 73 -5.73 -3.98 2.87
CA VAL A 73 -6.56 -4.93 3.62
C VAL A 73 -7.43 -4.19 4.64
N ARG A 74 -6.87 -3.21 5.36
CA ARG A 74 -7.64 -2.38 6.29
C ARG A 74 -8.73 -1.56 5.58
N PHE A 75 -8.44 -0.99 4.42
CA PHE A 75 -9.41 -0.27 3.61
C PHE A 75 -10.52 -1.21 3.13
N ALA A 76 -10.16 -2.38 2.61
CA ALA A 76 -11.10 -3.41 2.18
C ALA A 76 -11.99 -3.85 3.34
N ASN A 77 -11.43 -4.15 4.52
CA ASN A 77 -12.21 -4.54 5.69
C ASN A 77 -13.14 -3.42 6.14
N ARG A 78 -12.69 -2.16 6.25
CA ARG A 78 -13.58 -1.05 6.67
C ARG A 78 -14.74 -0.79 5.72
N GLU A 79 -14.55 -1.04 4.42
CA GLU A 79 -15.58 -0.79 3.40
C GLU A 79 -16.44 -2.04 3.12
N LEU A 80 -15.95 -3.25 3.41
CA LEU A 80 -16.67 -4.53 3.23
C LEU A 80 -17.32 -5.05 4.52
N ASP A 81 -16.79 -4.75 5.71
CA ASP A 81 -17.34 -5.20 6.99
C ASP A 81 -18.75 -4.68 7.31
N PRO A 82 -19.22 -3.50 6.85
CA PRO A 82 -20.63 -3.14 6.99
C PRO A 82 -21.57 -4.13 6.32
N ARG A 83 -21.11 -4.81 5.25
CA ARG A 83 -21.86 -5.86 4.56
C ARG A 83 -21.72 -7.22 5.25
N ALA A 84 -20.57 -7.52 5.86
CA ALA A 84 -20.37 -8.76 6.62
C ALA A 84 -21.17 -8.76 7.93
N ALA A 85 -21.27 -7.61 8.62
CA ALA A 85 -22.07 -7.45 9.82
C ALA A 85 -23.58 -7.63 9.53
N ALA A 86 -24.09 -7.05 8.43
CA ALA A 86 -25.48 -7.20 8.03
C ALA A 86 -25.86 -8.66 7.71
N ILE A 87 -24.98 -9.41 7.03
CA ILE A 87 -25.20 -10.84 6.74
C ILE A 87 -25.09 -11.69 8.03
N ARG A 88 -24.23 -11.30 8.98
CA ARG A 88 -24.06 -12.02 10.23
C ARG A 88 -25.23 -11.82 11.19
N ASP A 89 -25.81 -10.62 11.26
CA ASP A 89 -27.06 -10.37 12.01
C ASP A 89 -28.25 -11.12 11.40
N GLU A 90 -28.31 -11.27 10.07
CA GLU A 90 -29.35 -12.05 9.39
C GLU A 90 -29.19 -13.58 9.61
N LEU A 91 -27.96 -14.05 9.84
CA LEU A 91 -27.65 -15.46 10.12
C LEU A 91 -27.69 -15.83 11.62
N GLU A 92 -27.36 -14.91 12.53
CA GLU A 92 -27.44 -15.13 13.98
C GLU A 92 -28.84 -14.83 14.54
N GLY A 93 -29.72 -14.21 13.76
CA GLY A 93 -31.13 -13.95 14.07
C GLY A 93 -32.13 -15.02 13.61
N ALA A 94 -31.67 -16.19 13.13
CA ALA A 94 -32.50 -17.31 12.67
C ALA A 94 -32.53 -18.48 13.65
#